data_AF-A0A820IU20-F1
#
_entry.id   AF-A0A820IU20-F1
#
_cell.length_a   1.000
_cell.length_b   1.000
_cell.length_c   1.000
_cell.angle_alpha   90.00
_cell.angle_beta   90.00
_cell.angle_gamma   90.00
#
_symmetry.space_group_name_H-M   'P 1'
#
loop_
_entity.id
_entity.type
_entity.pdbx_description
1 polymer ?
#
loop_
_entity_poly.entity_id
_entity_poly.type
_entity_poly.pdbx_seq_one_letter_code
_entity_poly.pdbx_strand_id
1 'polypeptide(L)'
;VRLSRMIENDLGIALPSNILYHPQLNLQQLTNLIQNPSQISLFSTQTIQSQLINDSQLDLNTITITNHKSTASINDPSKIFITGTTGFVGAFVLSELLATYSSKCQFVCLVRCNNENNSLDPFDRIKNNMIFYKIWKDEYKQQILPLKGDLTKFHFDLNDEIYNELHDDIDMIYHCGANVNFILSYNQLYPTNVVGTKEIIHFACFNPSTCIPIQYISTISVMSNHIDFNREISIDNISPNNLVNGYAQSKWVAEKLIQKSN
;
A
#
# COMPACT_ATOMS: atom_id res chain seq x y z
N VAL A 1 15.18 -3.28 19.24
CA VAL A 1 16.17 -2.26 19.73
C VAL A 1 16.96 -2.73 20.94
N ARG A 2 16.35 -3.18 22.05
CA ARG A 2 17.08 -3.63 23.25
C ARG A 2 18.08 -4.76 22.99
N LEU A 3 17.66 -5.80 22.25
CA LEU A 3 18.52 -6.93 21.91
C LEU A 3 19.73 -6.54 21.04
N SER A 4 19.52 -5.71 20.01
CA SER A 4 20.60 -5.19 19.14
C SER A 4 21.69 -4.48 19.95
N ARG A 5 21.29 -3.59 20.87
CA ARG A 5 22.22 -2.88 21.77
C ARG A 5 22.94 -3.82 22.74
N MET A 6 22.26 -4.84 23.25
CA MET A 6 22.91 -5.83 24.13
C MET A 6 23.98 -6.61 23.37
N ILE A 7 23.69 -7.06 22.15
CA ILE A 7 24.67 -7.76 21.31
C ILE A 7 25.85 -6.85 20.97
N GLU A 8 25.61 -5.58 20.66
CA GLU A 8 26.68 -4.61 20.38
C GLU A 8 27.54 -4.35 21.62
N ASN A 9 26.93 -4.14 22.79
CA ASN A 9 27.65 -3.85 24.03
C ASN A 9 28.44 -5.07 24.55
N ASP A 10 27.85 -6.26 24.50
CA ASP A 10 28.41 -7.46 25.12
C ASP A 10 29.36 -8.21 24.17
N LEU A 11 29.13 -8.13 22.86
CA LEU A 11 29.86 -8.90 21.84
C LEU A 11 30.61 -8.03 20.82
N GLY A 12 30.45 -6.70 20.86
CA GLY A 12 31.13 -5.78 19.94
C GLY A 12 30.63 -5.85 18.50
N ILE A 13 29.47 -6.47 18.25
CA ILE A 13 28.93 -6.69 16.92
C ILE A 13 27.65 -5.89 16.74
N ALA A 14 27.68 -4.93 15.81
CA ALA A 14 26.49 -4.19 15.42
C ALA A 14 25.63 -5.06 14.48
N LEU A 15 24.46 -5.49 14.97
CA LEU A 15 23.45 -6.15 14.14
C LEU A 15 22.37 -5.16 13.71
N PRO A 16 22.22 -4.93 12.40
CA PRO A 16 21.08 -4.20 11.83
C PRO A 16 19.73 -4.74 12.32
N SER A 17 18.78 -3.85 12.61
CA SER A 17 17.48 -4.25 13.14
C SER A 17 16.70 -5.16 12.19
N ASN A 18 16.84 -4.97 10.87
CA ASN A 18 16.20 -5.81 9.85
C ASN A 18 16.64 -7.29 9.92
N ILE A 19 17.85 -7.59 10.40
CA ILE A 19 18.32 -8.97 10.58
C ILE A 19 17.61 -9.62 11.77
N LEU A 20 17.51 -8.90 12.90
CA LEU A 20 16.85 -9.41 14.11
C LEU A 20 15.36 -9.73 13.90
N TYR A 21 14.73 -9.08 12.93
CA TYR A 21 13.34 -9.32 12.55
C TYR A 21 13.21 -10.15 11.25
N HIS A 22 14.31 -10.72 10.75
CA HIS A 22 14.28 -11.55 9.56
C HIS A 22 13.53 -12.86 9.86
N PRO A 23 12.51 -13.25 9.06
CA PRO A 23 11.63 -14.37 9.41
C PRO A 23 12.32 -15.74 9.44
N GLN A 24 13.45 -15.90 8.75
CA GLN A 24 14.25 -17.12 8.83
C GLN A 24 15.21 -17.13 10.02
N LEU A 25 15.47 -15.97 10.64
CA LEU A 25 16.44 -15.84 11.74
C LEU A 25 15.99 -16.68 12.94
N ASN A 26 16.82 -17.67 13.26
CA ASN A 26 16.72 -18.44 14.49
C ASN A 26 18.01 -18.30 15.30
N LEU A 27 18.06 -18.87 16.50
CA LEU A 27 19.22 -18.75 17.38
C LEU A 27 20.51 -19.29 16.74
N GLN A 28 20.43 -20.36 15.95
CA GLN A 28 21.57 -20.95 15.25
C GLN A 28 22.10 -20.00 14.17
N GLN A 29 21.21 -19.41 13.36
CA GLN A 29 21.60 -18.43 12.35
C GLN A 29 22.15 -17.14 12.99
N LEU A 30 21.53 -16.66 14.07
CA LEU A 30 22.03 -15.53 14.83
C LEU A 30 23.44 -15.80 15.37
N THR A 31 23.68 -17.00 15.90
CA THR A 31 25.00 -17.42 16.36
C THR A 31 26.02 -17.47 15.22
N ASN A 32 25.64 -18.02 14.06
CA ASN A 32 26.51 -18.06 12.88
C ASN A 32 26.88 -16.66 12.38
N LEU A 33 25.92 -15.71 12.40
CA LEU A 33 26.16 -14.32 12.00
C LEU A 33 27.06 -13.57 12.99
N ILE A 34 26.90 -13.84 14.29
CA ILE A 34 27.79 -13.33 15.34
C ILE A 34 29.21 -13.89 15.17
N GLN A 35 29.35 -15.18 14.84
CA GLN A 35 30.65 -15.82 14.63
C GLN A 35 31.30 -15.41 13.29
N ASN A 36 30.49 -15.02 12.29
CA ASN A 36 30.95 -14.63 10.96
C ASN A 36 30.34 -13.29 10.53
N PRO A 37 30.78 -12.16 11.11
CA PRO A 37 30.18 -10.85 10.85
C PRO A 37 30.20 -10.43 9.37
N SER A 38 31.13 -10.96 8.57
CA SER A 38 31.20 -10.73 7.12
C SER A 38 29.99 -11.27 6.35
N GLN A 39 29.23 -12.21 6.92
CA GLN A 39 28.03 -12.78 6.30
C GLN A 39 26.75 -11.98 6.60
N ILE A 40 26.80 -11.02 7.53
CA ILE A 40 25.66 -10.18 7.94
C ILE A 40 25.04 -9.46 6.73
N SER A 41 25.89 -8.87 5.88
CA SER A 41 25.43 -8.18 4.66
C SER A 41 24.79 -9.15 3.66
N LEU A 42 25.44 -10.28 3.39
CA LEU A 42 25.01 -11.32 2.45
C LEU A 42 23.67 -11.97 2.85
N PHE A 43 23.52 -12.32 4.13
CA PHE A 43 22.29 -12.91 4.67
C PHE A 43 21.09 -11.98 4.52
N SER A 44 21.31 -10.66 4.59
CA SER A 44 20.24 -9.67 4.45
C SER A 44 19.84 -9.33 3.01
N THR A 45 20.72 -9.54 2.02
CA THR A 45 20.56 -8.97 0.66
C THR A 45 20.15 -9.98 -0.41
N GLN A 46 20.71 -11.19 -0.44
CA GLN A 46 20.49 -12.11 -1.58
C GLN A 46 19.08 -12.72 -1.63
N THR A 47 18.45 -13.00 -0.48
CA THR A 47 17.13 -13.64 -0.45
C THR A 47 16.00 -12.67 -0.77
N ILE A 48 16.11 -11.42 -0.33
CA ILE A 48 15.03 -10.44 -0.49
C ILE A 48 14.98 -9.88 -1.92
N GLN A 49 16.12 -9.66 -2.58
CA GLN A 49 16.16 -9.05 -3.90
C GLN A 49 15.35 -9.84 -4.94
N SER A 50 15.62 -11.14 -5.06
CA SER A 50 14.91 -12.01 -6.00
C SER A 50 13.42 -12.07 -5.70
N GLN A 51 13.05 -12.03 -4.42
CA GLN A 51 11.65 -11.97 -4.00
C GLN A 51 10.98 -10.67 -4.47
N LEU A 52 11.59 -9.50 -4.25
CA LEU A 52 11.02 -8.21 -4.70
C LEU A 52 10.84 -8.17 -6.23
N ILE A 53 11.81 -8.68 -6.98
CA ILE A 53 11.75 -8.74 -8.45
C ILE A 53 10.61 -9.67 -8.90
N ASN A 54 10.44 -10.82 -8.25
CA ASN A 54 9.36 -11.75 -8.57
C ASN A 54 8.00 -11.16 -8.20
N ASP A 55 7.87 -10.61 -6.99
CA ASP A 55 6.62 -10.04 -6.49
C ASP A 55 6.14 -8.81 -7.28
N SER A 56 7.07 -8.08 -7.90
CA SER A 56 6.80 -6.95 -8.80
C SER A 56 6.41 -7.35 -10.22
N GLN A 57 6.31 -8.64 -10.52
CA GLN A 57 5.70 -9.11 -11.76
C GLN A 57 4.18 -9.14 -11.61
N LEU A 58 3.49 -8.63 -12.62
CA LEU A 58 2.06 -8.79 -12.80
C LEU A 58 1.88 -9.83 -13.91
N ASP A 59 1.06 -10.87 -13.67
CA ASP A 59 0.71 -11.80 -14.75
C ASP A 59 -0.27 -11.10 -15.69
N LEU A 60 0.27 -10.46 -16.73
CA LEU A 60 -0.52 -9.68 -17.68
C LEU A 60 -1.41 -10.57 -18.55
N ASN A 61 -1.17 -11.89 -18.59
CA ASN A 61 -1.95 -12.80 -19.43
C ASN A 61 -3.40 -12.97 -18.92
N THR A 62 -3.68 -12.60 -17.68
CA THR A 62 -5.04 -12.62 -17.11
C THR A 62 -5.79 -11.32 -17.31
N ILE A 63 -5.14 -10.25 -17.80
CA ILE A 63 -5.73 -8.91 -17.93
C ILE A 63 -5.82 -8.56 -19.41
N THR A 64 -7.00 -8.77 -20.01
CA THR A 64 -7.27 -8.32 -21.38
C THR A 64 -8.11 -7.04 -21.30
N ILE A 65 -7.50 -5.87 -21.52
CA ILE A 65 -8.23 -4.60 -21.56
C ILE A 65 -8.57 -4.30 -23.01
N THR A 66 -9.86 -4.12 -23.29
CA THR A 66 -10.36 -3.75 -24.61
C THR A 66 -10.75 -2.28 -24.69
N ASN A 67 -11.14 -1.65 -23.57
CA ASN A 67 -11.52 -0.24 -23.49
C ASN A 67 -11.16 0.38 -22.11
N HIS A 68 -10.77 1.66 -22.11
CA HIS A 68 -10.60 2.47 -20.90
C HIS A 68 -11.85 3.32 -20.64
N LYS A 69 -12.12 3.66 -19.36
CA LYS A 69 -13.18 4.62 -19.02
C LYS A 69 -12.93 5.97 -19.73
N SER A 70 -14.00 6.61 -20.21
CA SER A 70 -13.93 7.86 -20.97
C SER A 70 -13.29 9.00 -20.15
N THR A 71 -12.47 9.83 -20.79
CA THR A 71 -11.83 11.01 -20.19
C THR A 71 -12.83 12.02 -19.60
N ALA A 72 -14.08 12.05 -20.10
CA ALA A 72 -15.13 12.88 -19.53
C ALA A 72 -15.50 12.46 -18.09
N SER A 73 -15.50 11.15 -17.79
CA SER A 73 -15.78 10.63 -16.43
C SER A 73 -14.65 10.91 -15.45
N ILE A 74 -13.44 11.18 -15.94
CA ILE A 74 -12.25 11.49 -15.12
C ILE A 74 -12.30 12.93 -14.58
N ASN A 75 -12.83 13.86 -15.37
CA ASN A 75 -12.90 15.28 -15.01
C ASN A 75 -14.10 15.62 -14.12
N ASP A 76 -15.17 14.84 -14.18
CA ASP A 76 -16.37 14.99 -13.33
C ASP A 76 -16.89 13.61 -12.89
N PRO A 77 -16.15 12.91 -12.02
CA PRO A 77 -16.53 11.58 -11.54
C PRO A 77 -17.76 11.67 -10.64
N SER A 78 -18.69 10.72 -10.82
CA SER A 78 -19.87 10.58 -9.96
C SER A 78 -19.56 9.75 -8.73
N LYS A 79 -18.68 8.75 -8.83
CA LYS A 79 -18.30 7.90 -7.68
C LYS A 79 -16.82 7.55 -7.69
N ILE A 80 -16.15 7.80 -6.57
CA ILE A 80 -14.72 7.56 -6.36
C ILE A 80 -14.53 6.49 -5.28
N PHE A 81 -13.72 5.48 -5.57
CA PHE A 81 -13.30 4.49 -4.59
C PHE A 81 -12.01 4.94 -3.92
N ILE A 82 -11.96 4.96 -2.60
CA ILE A 82 -10.78 5.40 -1.85
C ILE A 82 -10.46 4.43 -0.71
N THR A 83 -9.16 4.14 -0.57
CA THR A 83 -8.65 3.28 0.52
C THR A 83 -7.81 4.11 1.48
N GLY A 84 -7.72 3.68 2.75
CA GLY A 84 -6.80 4.30 3.72
C GLY A 84 -7.30 5.60 4.36
N THR A 85 -8.60 5.91 4.28
CA THR A 85 -9.21 7.14 4.85
C THR A 85 -9.21 7.19 6.38
N THR A 86 -8.99 6.06 7.03
CA THR A 86 -8.78 5.97 8.49
C THR A 86 -7.32 6.18 8.92
N GLY A 87 -6.42 6.41 7.96
CA GLY A 87 -5.02 6.80 8.20
C GLY A 87 -4.82 8.32 8.13
N PHE A 88 -3.57 8.77 8.22
CA PHE A 88 -3.22 10.19 8.13
C PHE A 88 -3.42 10.74 6.71
N VAL A 89 -2.58 10.32 5.75
CA VAL A 89 -2.61 10.85 4.37
C VAL A 89 -3.98 10.68 3.71
N GLY A 90 -4.60 9.50 3.84
CA GLY A 90 -5.90 9.24 3.24
C GLY A 90 -7.03 10.13 3.76
N ALA A 91 -6.97 10.63 5.00
CA ALA A 91 -7.96 11.56 5.52
C ALA A 91 -7.86 12.95 4.89
N PHE A 92 -6.63 13.43 4.67
CA PHE A 92 -6.39 14.71 3.99
C PHE A 92 -6.70 14.61 2.50
N VAL A 93 -6.32 13.49 1.84
CA VAL A 93 -6.73 13.24 0.45
C VAL A 93 -8.25 13.26 0.34
N LEU A 94 -8.97 12.51 1.19
CA LEU A 94 -10.44 12.54 1.20
C LEU A 94 -10.99 13.96 1.39
N SER A 95 -10.44 14.74 2.34
CA SER A 95 -10.87 16.12 2.59
C SER A 95 -10.69 17.04 1.38
N GLU A 96 -9.55 16.95 0.69
CA GLU A 96 -9.28 17.73 -0.51
C GLU A 96 -10.20 17.32 -1.67
N LEU A 97 -10.43 16.02 -1.86
CA LEU A 97 -11.35 15.53 -2.89
C LEU A 97 -12.79 15.99 -2.63
N LEU A 98 -13.25 15.93 -1.37
CA LEU A 98 -14.57 16.43 -0.95
C LEU A 98 -14.74 17.95 -1.15
N ALA A 99 -13.64 18.71 -1.11
CA ALA A 99 -13.66 20.15 -1.37
C ALA A 99 -13.54 20.49 -2.87
N THR A 100 -12.93 19.60 -3.65
CA THR A 100 -12.63 19.81 -5.08
C THR A 100 -13.80 19.39 -5.97
N TYR A 101 -14.39 18.22 -5.72
CA TYR A 101 -15.46 17.68 -6.55
C TYR A 101 -16.83 18.22 -6.17
N SER A 102 -17.78 18.12 -7.11
CA SER A 102 -19.16 18.56 -6.86
C SER A 102 -19.78 17.80 -5.70
N SER A 103 -20.74 18.41 -5.00
CA SER A 103 -21.44 17.77 -3.88
C SER A 103 -22.27 16.54 -4.26
N LYS A 104 -22.36 16.21 -5.56
CA LYS A 104 -23.01 15.00 -6.08
C LYS A 104 -22.04 13.82 -6.15
N CYS A 105 -20.73 14.07 -6.12
CA CYS A 105 -19.72 13.02 -6.13
C CYS A 105 -19.78 12.23 -4.81
N GLN A 106 -19.78 10.90 -4.92
CA GLN A 106 -19.80 10.01 -3.77
C GLN A 106 -18.44 9.31 -3.59
N PHE A 107 -18.00 9.16 -2.34
CA PHE A 107 -16.72 8.59 -1.98
C PHE A 107 -16.92 7.26 -1.26
N VAL A 108 -16.73 6.15 -1.98
CA VAL A 108 -16.78 4.81 -1.41
C VAL A 108 -15.47 4.54 -0.69
N CYS A 109 -15.50 4.53 0.65
CA CYS A 109 -14.33 4.44 1.50
C CYS A 109 -14.17 3.02 2.04
N LEU A 110 -13.14 2.29 1.60
CA LEU A 110 -12.84 0.95 2.13
C LEU A 110 -12.27 1.03 3.55
N VAL A 111 -12.93 0.38 4.51
CA VAL A 111 -12.60 0.43 5.93
C VAL A 111 -12.53 -0.98 6.53
N ARG A 112 -11.32 -1.39 6.91
CA ARG A 112 -11.05 -2.70 7.53
C ARG A 112 -11.57 -2.79 8.96
N CYS A 113 -12.65 -3.52 9.20
CA CYS A 113 -13.23 -3.69 10.54
C CYS A 113 -13.00 -5.12 11.05
N ASN A 114 -12.09 -5.29 12.00
CA ASN A 114 -11.79 -6.59 12.61
C ASN A 114 -12.76 -6.88 13.77
N ASN A 115 -13.25 -8.11 13.84
CA ASN A 115 -14.27 -8.54 14.81
C ASN A 115 -13.83 -8.47 16.29
N GLU A 116 -12.52 -8.50 16.58
CA GLU A 116 -12.04 -8.65 17.97
C GLU A 116 -11.73 -7.33 18.69
N ASN A 117 -11.55 -6.20 17.99
CA ASN A 117 -11.12 -4.94 18.64
C ASN A 117 -11.76 -3.66 18.07
N ASN A 118 -12.55 -3.73 16.99
CA ASN A 118 -13.17 -2.55 16.37
C ASN A 118 -14.70 -2.69 16.36
N SER A 119 -15.33 -2.30 17.47
CA SER A 119 -16.79 -2.22 17.62
C SER A 119 -17.41 -1.00 16.94
N LEU A 120 -16.58 -0.09 16.40
CA LEU A 120 -17.04 1.15 15.79
C LEU A 120 -17.51 0.92 14.35
N ASP A 121 -18.60 1.59 14.00
CA ASP A 121 -19.11 1.64 12.63
C ASP A 121 -18.02 2.18 11.67
N PRO A 122 -17.88 1.60 10.45
CA PRO A 122 -16.96 2.10 9.43
C PRO A 122 -17.02 3.62 9.20
N PHE A 123 -18.22 4.22 9.20
CA PHE A 123 -18.39 5.66 9.06
C PHE A 123 -17.77 6.43 10.22
N ASP A 124 -18.04 5.98 11.45
CA ASP A 124 -17.54 6.62 12.66
C ASP A 124 -16.02 6.60 12.70
N ARG A 125 -15.38 5.55 12.18
CA ARG A 125 -13.92 5.51 12.06
C ARG A 125 -13.37 6.58 11.13
N ILE A 126 -14.01 6.81 9.99
CA ILE A 126 -13.62 7.88 9.05
C ILE A 126 -13.86 9.23 9.71
N LYS A 127 -15.08 9.46 10.22
CA LYS A 127 -15.49 10.72 10.84
C LYS A 127 -14.60 11.08 12.03
N ASN A 128 -14.38 10.15 12.97
CA ASN A 128 -13.55 10.39 14.14
C ASN A 128 -12.09 10.71 13.78
N ASN A 129 -11.55 10.05 12.75
CA ASN A 129 -10.21 10.35 12.23
C ASN A 129 -10.14 11.77 11.63
N MET A 130 -11.14 12.18 10.85
CA MET A 130 -11.22 13.54 10.32
C MET A 130 -11.45 14.61 11.41
N ILE A 131 -12.24 14.30 12.45
CA ILE A 131 -12.41 15.17 13.62
C ILE A 131 -11.09 15.32 14.37
N PHE A 132 -10.36 14.22 14.59
CA PHE A 132 -9.06 14.23 15.25
C PHE A 132 -8.08 15.17 14.54
N TYR A 133 -8.05 15.15 13.20
CA TYR A 133 -7.23 16.06 12.38
C TYR A 133 -7.86 17.45 12.16
N LYS A 134 -9.05 17.73 12.72
CA LYS A 134 -9.79 19.00 12.59
C LYS A 134 -10.16 19.37 11.14
N ILE A 135 -10.42 18.36 10.31
CA ILE A 135 -10.79 18.52 8.89
C ILE A 135 -12.22 18.03 8.59
N TRP A 136 -12.99 17.66 9.60
CA TRP A 136 -14.40 17.26 9.42
C TRP A 136 -15.31 18.47 9.19
N LYS A 137 -16.26 18.33 8.26
CA LYS A 137 -17.42 19.21 8.09
C LYS A 137 -18.68 18.35 7.97
N ASP A 138 -19.78 18.77 8.58
CA ASP A 138 -21.01 17.95 8.59
C ASP A 138 -21.61 17.72 7.21
N GLU A 139 -21.36 18.62 6.26
CA GLU A 139 -21.73 18.49 4.84
C GLU A 139 -21.09 17.26 4.16
N TYR A 140 -19.93 16.80 4.63
CA TYR A 140 -19.24 15.63 4.07
C TYR A 140 -20.01 14.32 4.32
N LYS A 141 -20.90 14.30 5.31
CA LYS A 141 -21.69 13.10 5.66
C LYS A 141 -22.48 12.54 4.48
N GLN A 142 -22.98 13.38 3.59
CA GLN A 142 -23.84 12.95 2.47
C GLN A 142 -23.05 12.33 1.32
N GLN A 143 -21.75 12.63 1.23
CA GLN A 143 -20.88 12.18 0.14
C GLN A 143 -20.07 10.94 0.51
N ILE A 144 -19.83 10.69 1.80
CA ILE A 144 -19.02 9.55 2.25
C ILE A 144 -19.89 8.29 2.35
N LEU A 145 -19.56 7.29 1.53
CA LEU A 145 -20.15 5.96 1.57
C LEU A 145 -19.15 4.98 2.19
N PRO A 146 -19.30 4.63 3.48
CA PRO A 146 -18.39 3.68 4.11
C PRO A 146 -18.62 2.26 3.56
N LEU A 147 -17.54 1.56 3.21
CA LEU A 147 -17.57 0.17 2.78
C LEU A 147 -16.71 -0.68 3.71
N LYS A 148 -17.32 -1.66 4.39
CA LYS A 148 -16.57 -2.63 5.18
C LYS A 148 -15.87 -3.62 4.24
N GLY A 149 -14.57 -3.72 4.36
CA GLY A 149 -13.77 -4.71 3.62
C GLY A 149 -12.29 -4.61 3.98
N ASP A 150 -11.52 -5.59 3.55
CA ASP A 150 -10.10 -5.71 3.85
C ASP A 150 -9.28 -5.87 2.57
N LEU A 151 -8.42 -4.88 2.32
CA LEU A 151 -7.50 -4.86 1.19
C LEU A 151 -6.61 -6.11 1.10
N THR A 152 -6.37 -6.80 2.20
CA THR A 152 -5.53 -8.02 2.24
C THR A 152 -6.28 -9.30 1.83
N LYS A 153 -7.57 -9.18 1.51
CA LYS A 153 -8.46 -10.31 1.18
C LYS A 153 -8.89 -10.24 -0.27
N PHE A 154 -9.11 -11.41 -0.85
CA PHE A 154 -9.70 -11.56 -2.17
C PHE A 154 -11.01 -10.76 -2.26
N HIS A 155 -11.17 -9.99 -3.33
CA HIS A 155 -12.35 -9.13 -3.55
C HIS A 155 -12.65 -8.20 -2.37
N PHE A 156 -11.61 -7.79 -1.63
CA PHE A 156 -11.71 -6.99 -0.41
C PHE A 156 -12.56 -7.62 0.70
N ASP A 157 -12.73 -8.95 0.72
CA ASP A 157 -13.68 -9.66 1.61
C ASP A 157 -15.16 -9.37 1.31
N LEU A 158 -15.46 -8.89 0.10
CA LEU A 158 -16.82 -8.71 -0.41
C LEU A 158 -17.28 -9.99 -1.12
N ASN A 159 -18.60 -10.19 -1.20
CA ASN A 159 -19.14 -11.19 -2.10
C ASN A 159 -19.09 -10.70 -3.55
N ASP A 160 -19.17 -11.63 -4.50
CA ASP A 160 -19.01 -11.32 -5.92
C ASP A 160 -20.08 -10.36 -6.45
N GLU A 161 -21.32 -10.43 -5.94
CA GLU A 161 -22.41 -9.53 -6.34
C GLU A 161 -22.06 -8.06 -6.00
N ILE A 162 -21.70 -7.80 -4.74
CA ILE A 162 -21.32 -6.46 -4.26
C ILE A 162 -20.04 -5.98 -4.96
N TYR A 163 -19.08 -6.88 -5.18
CA TYR A 163 -17.83 -6.55 -5.85
C TYR A 163 -18.06 -6.11 -7.32
N ASN A 164 -18.94 -6.82 -8.04
CA ASN A 164 -19.34 -6.49 -9.40
C ASN A 164 -20.10 -5.17 -9.48
N GLU A 165 -21.12 -4.99 -8.62
CA GLU A 165 -21.87 -3.73 -8.54
C GLU A 165 -20.96 -2.54 -8.20
N LEU A 166 -20.03 -2.73 -7.27
CA LEU A 166 -19.04 -1.72 -6.92
C LEU A 166 -18.17 -1.39 -8.13
N HIS A 167 -17.69 -2.39 -8.88
CA HIS A 167 -16.86 -2.15 -10.06
C HIS A 167 -17.56 -1.26 -11.10
N ASP A 168 -18.79 -1.61 -11.46
CA ASP A 168 -19.52 -0.94 -12.54
C ASP A 168 -19.83 0.55 -12.22
N ASP A 169 -19.96 0.86 -10.93
CA ASP A 169 -20.29 2.18 -10.44
C ASP A 169 -19.09 3.13 -10.23
N ILE A 170 -17.86 2.63 -10.18
CA ILE A 170 -16.68 3.44 -9.77
C ILE A 170 -15.97 4.07 -10.97
N ASP A 171 -15.80 5.38 -10.95
CA ASP A 171 -15.15 6.15 -12.02
C ASP A 171 -13.64 6.28 -11.84
N MET A 172 -13.16 6.27 -10.60
CA MET A 172 -11.75 6.45 -10.28
C MET A 172 -11.41 5.82 -8.92
N ILE A 173 -10.18 5.35 -8.79
CA ILE A 173 -9.65 4.78 -7.55
C ILE A 173 -8.53 5.66 -6.99
N TYR A 174 -8.61 6.02 -5.71
CA TYR A 174 -7.50 6.60 -4.94
C TYR A 174 -6.97 5.57 -3.94
N HIS A 175 -5.80 5.01 -4.22
CA HIS A 175 -5.19 3.98 -3.39
C HIS A 175 -4.18 4.59 -2.40
N CYS A 176 -4.68 5.03 -1.23
CA CYS A 176 -3.84 5.52 -0.12
C CYS A 176 -3.56 4.45 0.95
N GLY A 177 -4.27 3.31 0.92
CA GLY A 177 -4.15 2.25 1.92
C GLY A 177 -2.77 1.62 1.97
N ALA A 178 -2.10 1.71 3.12
CA ALA A 178 -0.82 1.04 3.37
C ALA A 178 -0.62 0.80 4.87
N ASN A 179 0.15 -0.23 5.21
CA ASN A 179 0.81 -0.37 6.50
C ASN A 179 2.14 0.39 6.45
N VAL A 180 2.19 1.54 7.12
CA VAL A 180 3.37 2.40 7.19
C VAL A 180 4.14 2.08 8.46
N ASN A 181 5.12 1.20 8.34
CA ASN A 181 5.98 0.83 9.46
C ASN A 181 7.43 0.62 8.99
N PHE A 182 8.34 1.48 9.47
CA PHE A 182 9.74 1.47 9.06
C PHE A 182 10.60 0.38 9.75
N ILE A 183 10.02 -0.34 10.71
CA ILE A 183 10.70 -1.41 11.47
C ILE A 183 10.36 -2.78 10.89
N LEU A 184 9.12 -2.96 10.44
CA LEU A 184 8.65 -4.25 9.91
C LEU A 184 9.41 -4.65 8.64
N SER A 185 9.63 -5.95 8.49
CA SER A 185 10.19 -6.52 7.28
C SER A 185 9.22 -6.40 6.10
N TYR A 186 9.75 -6.47 4.88
CA TYR A 186 8.93 -6.52 3.66
C TYR A 186 7.84 -7.59 3.75
N ASN A 187 8.18 -8.81 4.20
CA ASN A 187 7.22 -9.93 4.31
C ASN A 187 6.05 -9.64 5.25
N GLN A 188 6.27 -8.86 6.31
CA GLN A 188 5.19 -8.46 7.22
C GLN A 188 4.31 -7.34 6.63
N LEU A 189 4.86 -6.55 5.72
CA LEU A 189 4.16 -5.47 5.03
C LEU A 189 3.51 -5.96 3.72
N TYR A 190 3.99 -7.07 3.17
CA TYR A 190 3.57 -7.65 1.89
C TYR A 190 2.06 -7.82 1.75
N PRO A 191 1.31 -8.38 2.73
CA PRO A 191 -0.12 -8.57 2.57
C PRO A 191 -0.89 -7.27 2.36
N THR A 192 -0.51 -6.19 3.06
CA THR A 192 -1.22 -4.91 2.92
C THR A 192 -0.70 -4.08 1.75
N ASN A 193 0.62 -3.97 1.61
CA ASN A 193 1.21 -3.01 0.70
C ASN A 193 1.41 -3.58 -0.71
N VAL A 194 1.51 -4.90 -0.88
CA VAL A 194 1.74 -5.52 -2.19
C VAL A 194 0.51 -6.29 -2.64
N VAL A 195 0.04 -7.28 -1.86
CA VAL A 195 -1.19 -8.02 -2.21
C VAL A 195 -2.36 -7.06 -2.29
N GLY A 196 -2.46 -6.12 -1.35
CA GLY A 196 -3.51 -5.11 -1.40
C GLY A 196 -3.48 -4.21 -2.63
N THR A 197 -2.31 -3.85 -3.12
CA THR A 197 -2.19 -3.13 -4.41
C THR A 197 -2.55 -4.03 -5.59
N LYS A 198 -2.19 -5.32 -5.55
CA LYS A 198 -2.64 -6.29 -6.56
C LYS A 198 -4.16 -6.38 -6.59
N GLU A 199 -4.84 -6.50 -5.46
CA GLU A 199 -6.32 -6.53 -5.41
C GLU A 199 -6.94 -5.26 -6.00
N ILE A 200 -6.33 -4.09 -5.78
CA ILE A 200 -6.78 -2.84 -6.41
C ILE A 200 -6.61 -2.87 -7.93
N ILE A 201 -5.49 -3.39 -8.43
CA ILE A 201 -5.27 -3.54 -9.87
C ILE A 201 -6.26 -4.55 -10.47
N HIS A 202 -6.50 -5.67 -9.79
CA HIS A 202 -7.49 -6.66 -10.22
C HIS A 202 -8.90 -6.06 -10.23
N PHE A 203 -9.27 -5.28 -9.23
CA PHE A 203 -10.53 -4.55 -9.21
C PHE A 203 -10.62 -3.58 -10.38
N ALA A 204 -9.61 -2.73 -10.59
CA ALA A 204 -9.61 -1.75 -11.67
C ALA A 204 -9.74 -2.38 -13.07
N CYS A 205 -9.23 -3.60 -13.25
CA CYS A 205 -9.22 -4.33 -14.51
C CYS A 205 -10.24 -5.48 -14.54
N PHE A 206 -11.17 -5.52 -13.59
CA PHE A 206 -12.03 -6.69 -13.39
C PHE A 206 -12.92 -6.99 -14.60
N ASN A 207 -13.42 -5.94 -15.27
CA ASN A 207 -14.15 -6.07 -16.52
C ASN A 207 -13.25 -5.70 -17.73
N PRO A 208 -13.01 -6.60 -18.69
CA PRO A 208 -12.25 -6.33 -19.91
C PRO A 208 -12.73 -5.11 -20.72
N SER A 209 -14.02 -4.75 -20.59
CA SER A 209 -14.63 -3.64 -21.30
C SER A 209 -14.45 -2.30 -20.60
N THR A 210 -13.91 -2.27 -19.38
CA THR A 210 -13.78 -1.04 -18.60
C THR A 210 -12.62 -1.17 -17.63
N CYS A 211 -11.54 -0.43 -17.89
CA CYS A 211 -10.46 -0.22 -16.94
C CYS A 211 -10.64 1.10 -16.18
N ILE A 212 -10.64 1.03 -14.84
CA ILE A 212 -10.82 2.17 -13.92
C ILE A 212 -9.46 2.83 -13.63
N PRO A 213 -9.29 4.15 -13.82
CA PRO A 213 -8.03 4.83 -13.51
C PRO A 213 -7.67 4.76 -12.02
N ILE A 214 -6.40 4.49 -11.72
CA ILE A 214 -5.86 4.41 -10.35
C ILE A 214 -4.91 5.58 -10.09
N GLN A 215 -5.21 6.35 -9.04
CA GLN A 215 -4.30 7.29 -8.40
C GLN A 215 -3.64 6.60 -7.21
N TYR A 216 -2.38 6.20 -7.36
CA TYR A 216 -1.62 5.49 -6.34
C TYR A 216 -0.71 6.44 -5.55
N ILE A 217 -0.78 6.40 -4.23
CA ILE A 217 0.03 7.25 -3.36
C ILE A 217 1.26 6.46 -2.93
N SER A 218 2.42 6.86 -3.43
CA SER A 218 3.70 6.25 -3.03
C SER A 218 4.49 7.07 -1.99
N THR A 219 5.79 6.81 -1.88
CA THR A 219 6.69 7.47 -0.93
C THR A 219 8.04 7.76 -1.58
N ILE A 220 8.61 8.92 -1.25
CA ILE A 220 9.98 9.26 -1.63
C ILE A 220 11.02 8.26 -1.08
N SER A 221 10.68 7.46 -0.06
CA SER A 221 11.58 6.41 0.47
C SER A 221 11.91 5.32 -0.55
N VAL A 222 11.16 5.22 -1.65
CA VAL A 222 11.50 4.37 -2.78
C VAL A 222 12.73 4.89 -3.53
N MET A 223 12.96 6.21 -3.47
CA MET A 223 14.17 6.81 -4.01
C MET A 223 15.33 6.61 -3.01
N SER A 224 16.40 5.98 -3.49
CA SER A 224 17.62 5.76 -2.71
C SER A 224 18.43 7.05 -2.50
N ASN A 225 19.47 7.02 -1.66
CA ASN A 225 20.28 8.17 -1.21
C ASN A 225 20.96 9.02 -2.33
N HIS A 226 20.86 8.66 -3.60
CA HIS A 226 21.39 9.43 -4.73
C HIS A 226 20.23 9.98 -5.58
N ILE A 227 19.58 11.04 -5.08
CA ILE A 227 18.47 11.71 -5.77
C ILE A 227 18.99 12.95 -6.48
N ASP A 228 18.87 12.98 -7.81
CA ASP A 228 18.88 14.23 -8.56
C ASP A 228 17.43 14.73 -8.68
N PHE A 229 17.07 15.72 -7.86
CA PHE A 229 15.72 16.29 -7.84
C PHE A 229 15.36 17.05 -9.13
N ASN A 230 16.32 17.27 -10.02
CA ASN A 230 16.09 17.99 -11.28
C ASN A 230 15.70 17.06 -12.44
N ARG A 231 15.53 15.77 -12.20
CA ARG A 231 15.21 14.79 -13.24
C ARG A 231 14.07 13.87 -12.80
N GLU A 232 13.21 13.57 -13.76
CA GLU A 232 12.25 12.48 -13.62
C GLU A 232 13.01 11.16 -13.58
N ILE A 233 12.75 10.36 -12.54
CA ILE A 233 13.40 9.06 -12.34
C ILE A 233 12.30 7.99 -12.42
N SER A 234 12.37 7.16 -13.45
CA SER A 234 11.53 5.96 -13.52
C SER A 234 11.92 4.97 -12.41
N ILE A 235 10.91 4.35 -11.81
CA ILE A 235 11.06 3.25 -10.87
C ILE A 235 11.86 2.07 -11.46
N ASP A 236 11.90 1.93 -12.79
CA ASP A 236 12.74 0.97 -13.50
C ASP A 236 14.24 1.16 -13.30
N ASN A 237 14.66 2.40 -13.07
CA ASN A 237 16.05 2.75 -12.85
C ASN A 237 16.47 2.63 -11.37
N ILE A 238 15.52 2.35 -10.48
CA ILE A 238 15.77 2.19 -9.05
C ILE A 238 16.03 0.71 -8.77
N SER A 239 17.28 0.40 -8.41
CA SER A 239 17.65 -0.95 -7.99
C SER A 239 17.01 -1.30 -6.64
N PRO A 240 16.40 -2.50 -6.49
CA PRO A 240 15.86 -2.96 -5.22
C PRO A 240 16.92 -3.06 -4.10
N ASN A 241 18.21 -3.11 -4.47
CA ASN A 241 19.33 -3.13 -3.52
C ASN A 241 19.56 -1.79 -2.82
N ASN A 242 19.03 -0.71 -3.36
CA ASN A 242 19.22 0.62 -2.81
C ASN A 242 18.11 1.03 -1.83
N LEU A 243 17.16 0.13 -1.55
CA LEU A 243 16.00 0.38 -0.69
C LEU A 243 16.35 0.18 0.79
N VAL A 244 16.06 1.21 1.59
CA VAL A 244 16.60 1.33 2.95
C VAL A 244 15.90 0.49 4.02
N ASN A 245 14.67 0.02 3.79
CA ASN A 245 13.89 -0.79 4.73
C ASN A 245 12.72 -1.53 4.06
N GLY A 246 12.03 -2.37 4.84
CA GLY A 246 10.88 -3.15 4.38
C GLY A 246 9.72 -2.31 3.82
N TYR A 247 9.49 -1.12 4.36
CA TYR A 247 8.45 -0.22 3.87
C TYR A 247 8.79 0.31 2.48
N ALA A 248 10.01 0.83 2.28
CA ALA A 248 10.51 1.24 0.96
C ALA A 248 10.47 0.09 -0.05
N GLN A 249 10.88 -1.11 0.35
CA GLN A 249 10.77 -2.33 -0.45
C GLN A 249 9.33 -2.62 -0.89
N SER A 250 8.38 -2.56 0.04
CA SER A 250 6.96 -2.82 -0.28
C SER A 250 6.36 -1.79 -1.22
N LYS A 251 6.73 -0.52 -1.08
CA LYS A 251 6.24 0.56 -1.94
C LYS A 251 6.89 0.53 -3.33
N TRP A 252 8.17 0.18 -3.43
CA TRP A 252 8.86 -0.05 -4.71
C TRP A 252 8.19 -1.17 -5.51
N VAL A 253 7.87 -2.30 -4.86
CA VAL A 253 7.16 -3.42 -5.51
C VAL A 253 5.78 -2.97 -6.00
N ALA A 254 5.02 -2.26 -5.16
CA ALA A 254 3.69 -1.78 -5.53
C ALA A 254 3.72 -0.72 -6.65
N GLU A 255 4.70 0.19 -6.68
CA GLU A 255 4.89 1.11 -7.82
C GLU A 255 5.17 0.36 -9.12
N LYS A 256 6.04 -0.65 -9.09
CA LYS A 256 6.31 -1.50 -10.26
C LYS A 256 5.06 -2.19 -10.79
N LEU A 257 4.20 -2.65 -9.89
CA LEU A 257 2.92 -3.28 -10.28
C LEU A 257 1.98 -2.26 -10.95
N ILE A 258 1.84 -1.07 -10.36
CA ILE A 258 1.02 0.02 -10.93
C ILE A 258 1.56 0.48 -12.29
N GLN A 259 2.88 0.63 -12.44
CA GLN A 259 3.50 1.03 -13.70
C GLN A 259 3.24 0.00 -14.81
N LYS A 260 3.27 -1.30 -14.49
CA LYS A 260 2.99 -2.37 -15.45
C LYS A 260 1.51 -2.51 -15.81
N SER A 261 0.60 -1.93 -15.03
CA SER A 261 -0.84 -1.90 -15.33
C SER A 261 -1.27 -0.71 -16.19
N ASN A 262 -0.36 0.22 -16.49
CA ASN A 262 -0.58 1.30 -17.46
C ASN A 262 -0.26 0.83 -18.89
#